data_AF-A0A5N7CSL4-F1
#
_entry.id   AF-A0A5N7CSL4-F1
#
_cell.length_a   1.000
_cell.length_b   1.000
_cell.length_c   1.000
_cell.angle_alpha   90.00
_cell.angle_beta   90.00
_cell.angle_gamma   90.00
#
_symmetry.space_group_name_H-M   'P 1'
#
loop_
_entity.id
_entity.type
_entity.pdbx_description
1 polymer ?
#
loop_
_entity_poly.entity_id
_entity_poly.type
_entity_poly.pdbx_seq_one_letter_code
_entity_poly.pdbx_strand_id
1 'polypeptide(L)'
;MSKFPKKPLQALMDLARVNKEKLVAPLPDNLTSKTVLKTEDARIDLHKNLATPDEVTARIQANTGAKTSSVKKWIREAKQKGHSGTHKNISEVKFNRNSLDIDKFEKEVMEKSA
;
A
#
# COMPACT_ATOMS: atom_id res chain seq x y z
N MET A 1 13.47 -7.93 9.08
CA MET A 1 12.23 -7.42 9.72
C MET A 1 11.25 -8.57 9.78
N SER A 2 10.35 -8.59 10.76
CA SER A 2 9.22 -9.51 10.77
C SER A 2 8.33 -9.25 9.54
N LYS A 3 7.70 -10.29 9.01
CA LYS A 3 6.75 -10.21 7.89
C LYS A 3 5.48 -9.48 8.36
N PHE A 4 4.85 -8.69 7.48
CA PHE A 4 3.63 -7.97 7.88
C PHE A 4 2.47 -8.95 8.07
N PRO A 5 1.57 -8.73 9.05
CA PRO A 5 0.48 -9.67 9.30
C PRO A 5 -0.43 -9.89 8.08
N LYS A 6 -0.65 -11.15 7.71
CA LYS A 6 -1.42 -11.54 6.51
C LYS A 6 -2.87 -11.04 6.52
N LYS A 7 -3.57 -11.11 7.67
CA LYS A 7 -5.00 -10.76 7.76
C LYS A 7 -5.27 -9.28 7.40
N PRO A 8 -4.60 -8.29 8.03
CA PRO A 8 -4.70 -6.88 7.63
C PRO A 8 -4.34 -6.62 6.17
N LEU A 9 -3.37 -7.35 5.63
CA LEU A 9 -2.98 -7.22 4.22
C LEU A 9 -4.06 -7.76 3.29
N GLN A 10 -4.64 -8.92 3.60
CA GLN A 10 -5.76 -9.49 2.85
C GLN A 10 -6.96 -8.54 2.86
N ALA A 11 -7.32 -7.98 4.02
CA ALA A 11 -8.42 -7.00 4.10
C ALA A 11 -8.19 -5.76 3.22
N LEU A 12 -6.93 -5.32 3.06
CA LEU A 12 -6.58 -4.24 2.16
C LEU A 12 -6.71 -4.66 0.68
N MET A 13 -6.34 -5.90 0.34
CA MET A 13 -6.46 -6.43 -1.02
C MET A 13 -7.92 -6.70 -1.41
N ASP A 14 -8.73 -7.19 -0.49
CA ASP A 14 -10.18 -7.34 -0.69
C ASP A 14 -10.82 -5.97 -0.98
N LEU A 15 -10.44 -4.93 -0.22
CA LEU A 15 -10.88 -3.56 -0.48
C LEU A 15 -10.41 -3.05 -1.86
N ALA A 16 -9.18 -3.36 -2.25
CA ALA A 16 -8.60 -3.01 -3.54
C ALA A 16 -9.32 -3.68 -4.71
N ARG A 17 -9.72 -4.94 -4.55
CA ARG A 17 -10.49 -5.68 -5.55
C ARG A 17 -11.86 -5.05 -5.78
N VAL A 18 -12.54 -4.66 -4.71
CA VAL A 18 -13.86 -4.01 -4.78
C VAL A 18 -13.77 -2.59 -5.34
N ASN A 19 -12.66 -1.88 -5.10
CA ASN A 19 -12.46 -0.48 -5.49
C ASN A 19 -11.36 -0.32 -6.54
N LYS A 20 -11.29 -1.23 -7.51
CA LYS A 20 -10.23 -1.26 -8.54
C LYS A 20 -10.16 0.06 -9.30
N GLU A 21 -11.28 0.73 -9.51
CA GLU A 21 -11.39 2.03 -10.17
C GLU A 21 -10.54 3.11 -9.49
N LYS A 22 -10.39 3.07 -8.15
CA LYS A 22 -9.56 4.04 -7.41
C LYS A 22 -8.07 3.82 -7.63
N LEU A 23 -7.65 2.59 -7.95
CA LEU A 23 -6.25 2.28 -8.26
C LEU A 23 -5.84 2.78 -9.65
N VAL A 24 -6.79 2.79 -10.59
CA VAL A 24 -6.51 3.18 -11.98
C VAL A 24 -6.85 4.64 -12.28
N ALA A 25 -7.71 5.27 -11.48
CA ALA A 25 -8.09 6.67 -11.63
C ALA A 25 -6.86 7.59 -11.69
N PRO A 26 -6.79 8.55 -12.65
CA PRO A 26 -5.70 9.51 -12.75
C PRO A 26 -5.43 10.24 -11.43
N LEU A 27 -4.15 10.47 -11.12
CA LEU A 27 -3.78 11.37 -10.04
C LEU A 27 -3.96 12.81 -10.54
N PRO A 28 -4.55 13.72 -9.75
CA PRO A 28 -4.61 15.14 -10.07
C PRO A 28 -3.22 15.69 -10.40
N ASP A 29 -3.12 16.59 -11.39
CA ASP A 29 -1.83 17.06 -11.89
C ASP A 29 -0.99 17.80 -10.84
N ASN A 30 -1.63 18.39 -9.83
CA ASN A 30 -0.96 19.04 -8.71
C ASN A 30 -0.44 18.06 -7.64
N LEU A 31 -0.68 16.75 -7.77
CA LEU A 31 -0.27 15.73 -6.80
C LEU A 31 0.71 14.72 -7.41
N THR A 32 1.83 14.50 -6.71
CA THR A 32 2.78 13.43 -7.04
C THR A 32 2.43 12.11 -6.35
N SER A 33 1.60 12.16 -5.30
CA SER A 33 1.08 10.98 -4.63
C SER A 33 -0.25 11.23 -3.93
N LYS A 34 -1.02 10.16 -3.69
CA LYS A 34 -2.30 10.20 -2.98
C LYS A 34 -2.61 8.86 -2.32
N THR A 35 -3.09 8.88 -1.08
CA THR A 35 -3.74 7.71 -0.48
C THR A 35 -5.04 7.43 -1.21
N VAL A 36 -5.15 6.25 -1.83
CA VAL A 36 -6.33 5.85 -2.62
C VAL A 36 -7.22 4.87 -1.87
N LEU A 37 -6.64 4.03 -1.02
CA LEU A 37 -7.35 3.02 -0.24
C LEU A 37 -6.74 2.92 1.14
N LYS A 38 -7.58 2.75 2.16
CA LYS A 38 -7.15 2.67 3.55
C LYS A 38 -8.11 1.78 4.32
N THR A 39 -7.55 0.84 5.08
CA THR A 39 -8.23 0.13 6.16
C THR A 39 -7.81 0.73 7.50
N GLU A 40 -8.26 0.14 8.60
CA GLU A 40 -7.79 0.53 9.94
C GLU A 40 -6.28 0.33 10.10
N ASP A 41 -5.74 -0.75 9.55
CA ASP A 41 -4.38 -1.20 9.84
C ASP A 41 -3.37 -0.89 8.72
N ALA A 42 -3.83 -0.73 7.48
CA ALA A 42 -2.95 -0.51 6.33
C ALA A 42 -3.56 0.43 5.28
N ARG A 43 -2.75 0.88 4.33
CA ARG A 43 -3.19 1.75 3.23
C ARG A 43 -2.36 1.54 1.97
N ILE A 44 -2.92 2.00 0.85
CA ILE A 44 -2.27 2.09 -0.46
C ILE A 44 -2.15 3.56 -0.83
N ASP A 45 -0.92 4.03 -0.97
CA ASP A 45 -0.60 5.33 -1.55
C ASP A 45 -0.11 5.10 -2.99
N LEU A 46 -0.73 5.78 -3.97
CA LEU A 46 -0.21 5.78 -5.34
C LEU A 46 0.76 6.94 -5.52
N HIS A 47 1.88 6.65 -6.15
CA HIS A 47 2.87 7.63 -6.57
C HIS A 47 2.92 7.68 -8.11
N LYS A 48 2.76 8.88 -8.67
CA LYS A 48 2.84 9.12 -10.12
C LYS A 48 4.28 8.93 -10.58
N ASN A 49 4.48 8.21 -11.68
CA ASN A 49 5.71 8.34 -12.44
C ASN A 49 5.59 9.57 -13.36
N LEU A 50 6.46 10.56 -13.16
CA LEU A 50 6.41 11.81 -13.94
C LEU A 50 6.87 11.62 -15.39
N ALA A 51 7.71 10.62 -15.66
CA ALA A 51 8.15 10.29 -17.01
C ALA A 51 7.11 9.46 -17.78
N THR A 52 6.39 8.59 -17.08
CA THR A 52 5.38 7.69 -17.64
C THR A 52 4.08 7.77 -16.82
N PRO A 53 3.17 8.72 -17.09
CA PRO A 53 1.99 8.96 -16.25
C PRO A 53 1.04 7.75 -16.08
N ASP A 54 1.11 6.79 -16.99
CA ASP A 54 0.36 5.53 -16.93
C ASP A 54 0.99 4.52 -15.97
N GLU A 55 2.28 4.64 -15.69
CA GLU A 55 2.97 3.84 -14.68
C GLU A 55 2.85 4.50 -13.31
N VAL A 56 2.38 3.74 -12.35
CA VAL A 56 2.23 4.18 -10.97
C VAL A 56 2.89 3.19 -10.03
N THR A 57 3.42 3.69 -8.93
CA THR A 57 3.92 2.86 -7.83
C THR A 57 2.90 2.87 -6.70
N ALA A 58 2.30 1.72 -6.42
CA ALA A 58 1.56 1.50 -5.19
C ALA A 58 2.53 1.24 -4.04
N ARG A 59 2.52 2.12 -3.05
CA ARG A 59 3.23 1.97 -1.79
C ARG A 59 2.25 1.47 -0.74
N ILE A 60 2.49 0.25 -0.25
CA ILE A 60 1.68 -0.37 0.79
C ILE A 60 2.29 0.01 2.14
N GLN A 61 1.49 0.55 3.05
CA GLN A 61 1.99 1.07 4.32
C GLN A 61 1.13 0.64 5.51
N ALA A 62 1.78 0.44 6.65
CA ALA A 62 1.11 0.24 7.92
C ALA A 62 0.62 1.59 8.48
N ASN A 63 -0.60 1.61 9.01
CA ASN A 63 -1.16 2.78 9.66
C ASN A 63 -0.58 2.94 11.07
N THR A 64 -0.09 4.14 11.38
CA THR A 64 0.43 4.46 12.73
C THR A 64 -0.64 4.33 13.83
N GLY A 65 -1.92 4.50 13.46
CA GLY A 65 -3.10 4.29 14.32
C GLY A 65 -3.76 2.92 14.21
N ALA A 66 -3.08 1.90 13.66
CA ALA A 66 -3.58 0.53 13.56
C ALA A 66 -4.16 0.04 14.89
N LYS A 67 -5.27 -0.70 14.87
CA LYS A 67 -5.88 -1.27 16.09
C LYS A 67 -5.43 -2.70 16.34
N THR A 68 -5.11 -3.46 15.28
CA THR A 68 -4.65 -4.84 15.41
C THR A 68 -3.33 -4.93 16.16
N SER A 69 -3.29 -5.75 17.22
CA SER A 69 -2.14 -5.89 18.11
C SER A 69 -0.87 -6.35 17.38
N SER A 70 -1.01 -7.28 16.42
CA SER A 70 0.12 -7.75 15.59
C SER A 70 0.68 -6.64 14.71
N VAL A 71 -0.16 -5.74 14.19
CA VAL A 71 0.29 -4.59 13.38
C VAL A 71 0.97 -3.54 14.26
N LYS A 72 0.42 -3.24 15.43
CA LYS A 72 1.08 -2.35 16.42
C LYS A 72 2.45 -2.89 16.81
N LYS A 73 2.56 -4.20 17.06
CA LYS A 73 3.82 -4.89 17.36
C LYS A 73 4.79 -4.77 16.19
N TRP A 74 4.35 -5.09 14.98
CA TRP A 74 5.16 -4.96 13.77
C TRP A 74 5.68 -3.53 13.56
N ILE A 75 4.81 -2.51 13.71
CA ILE A 75 5.19 -1.10 13.61
C ILE A 75 6.24 -0.75 14.68
N ARG A 76 6.06 -1.22 15.93
CA ARG A 76 7.02 -0.97 17.02
C ARG A 76 8.39 -1.59 16.72
N GLU A 77 8.42 -2.81 16.20
CA GLU A 77 9.65 -3.49 15.77
C GLU A 77 10.30 -2.74 14.59
N ALA A 78 9.50 -2.29 13.62
CA ALA A 78 9.98 -1.49 12.49
C ALA A 78 10.49 -0.09 12.90
N LYS A 79 9.98 0.48 14.00
CA LYS A 79 10.42 1.77 14.55
C LYS A 79 11.82 1.73 15.17
N GLN A 80 12.32 0.56 15.58
CA GLN A 80 13.69 0.44 16.11
C GLN A 80 14.79 0.82 15.10
N LYS A 81 14.43 1.02 13.81
CA LYS A 81 15.36 1.40 12.73
C LYS A 81 15.07 2.75 12.05
N GLY A 82 14.22 3.64 12.58
CA GLY A 82 14.06 4.97 11.97
C GLY A 82 13.00 5.89 12.58
N HIS A 83 13.01 7.15 12.15
CA HIS A 83 12.22 8.29 12.67
C HIS A 83 10.78 7.94 13.08
N SER A 84 10.39 8.43 14.26
CA SER A 84 9.05 8.40 14.82
C SER A 84 8.14 9.37 14.03
N GLY A 85 7.03 8.85 13.49
CA GLY A 85 5.98 9.69 12.88
C GLY A 85 5.60 9.30 11.46
N THR A 86 6.51 8.66 10.71
CA THR A 86 6.24 8.26 9.33
C THR A 86 5.55 6.90 9.27
N HIS A 87 4.46 6.81 8.49
CA HIS A 87 3.87 5.54 8.06
C HIS A 87 4.97 4.59 7.60
N LYS A 88 4.92 3.32 8.03
CA LYS A 88 5.98 2.36 7.73
C LYS A 88 5.63 1.64 6.43
N ASN A 89 6.51 1.77 5.45
CA ASN A 89 6.38 1.05 4.18
C ASN A 89 6.51 -0.45 4.45
N ILE A 90 5.54 -1.20 3.91
CA ILE A 90 5.52 -2.65 3.93
C ILE A 90 6.13 -3.16 2.62
N SER A 91 5.65 -2.66 1.48
CA SER A 91 6.10 -3.06 0.15
C SER A 91 5.76 -2.00 -0.91
N GLU A 92 6.36 -2.14 -2.10
CA GLU A 92 6.07 -1.32 -3.27
C GLU A 92 5.87 -2.21 -4.51
N VAL A 93 4.80 -1.91 -5.25
CA VAL A 93 4.41 -2.62 -6.48
C VAL A 93 4.19 -1.60 -7.58
N LYS A 94 4.84 -1.82 -8.73
CA LYS A 94 4.67 -0.97 -9.92
C LYS A 94 3.65 -1.63 -10.85
N PHE A 95 2.76 -0.82 -11.41
CA PHE A 95 1.82 -1.30 -12.42
C PHE A 95 1.46 -0.21 -13.41
N ASN A 96 0.99 -0.61 -14.59
CA ASN A 96 0.37 0.28 -15.56
C ASN A 96 -1.13 0.38 -15.26
N ARG A 97 -1.65 1.60 -15.08
CA ARG A 97 -3.04 1.85 -14.71
C ARG A 97 -4.04 1.46 -15.80
N ASN A 98 -3.64 1.50 -17.06
CA ASN A 98 -4.49 1.16 -18.21
C ASN A 98 -4.62 -0.36 -18.40
N SER A 99 -3.77 -1.15 -17.75
CA SER A 99 -3.72 -2.61 -17.88
C SER A 99 -3.58 -3.31 -16.53
N LEU A 100 -4.16 -2.75 -15.46
CA LEU A 100 -4.07 -3.34 -14.12
C LEU A 100 -4.79 -4.71 -14.10
N ASP A 101 -4.00 -5.76 -13.92
CA ASP A 101 -4.44 -7.09 -13.48
C ASP A 101 -4.45 -7.11 -11.94
N ILE A 102 -5.65 -7.20 -11.37
CA ILE A 102 -5.85 -7.09 -9.92
C ILE A 102 -5.36 -8.34 -9.17
N ASP A 103 -5.45 -9.51 -9.79
CA ASP A 103 -5.05 -10.77 -9.17
C ASP A 103 -3.52 -10.86 -9.15
N LYS A 104 -2.86 -10.45 -10.23
CA LYS A 104 -1.40 -10.31 -10.28
C LYS A 104 -0.92 -9.27 -9.26
N PHE A 105 -1.59 -8.12 -9.18
CA PHE A 105 -1.27 -7.07 -8.21
C PHE A 105 -1.36 -7.58 -6.77
N GLU A 106 -2.47 -8.25 -6.41
CA GLU A 106 -2.64 -8.83 -5.09
C GLU A 106 -1.54 -9.85 -4.78
N LYS A 107 -1.27 -10.78 -5.71
CA LYS A 107 -0.21 -11.77 -5.54
C LYS A 107 1.14 -11.11 -5.25
N GLU A 108 1.51 -10.09 -6.02
CA GLU A 108 2.79 -9.39 -5.85
C GLU A 108 2.86 -8.64 -4.51
N VAL A 109 1.77 -7.98 -4.09
CA VAL A 109 1.68 -7.34 -2.78
C VAL A 109 1.85 -8.38 -1.66
N MET A 110 1.17 -9.52 -1.77
CA MET A 110 1.24 -10.58 -0.76
C MET A 110 2.65 -11.17 -0.69
N GLU A 111 3.30 -11.47 -1.81
CA GLU A 111 4.66 -12.03 -1.85
C GLU A 111 5.72 -11.06 -1.31
N LYS A 112 5.64 -9.77 -1.62
CA LYS A 112 6.62 -8.77 -1.18
C LYS A 112 6.47 -8.35 0.29
N SER A 113 5.31 -8.58 0.87
CA SER A 113 4.97 -8.13 2.23
C SER A 113 5.03 -9.25 3.28
N ALA A 114 4.95 -10.51 2.82
CA ALA A 114 4.69 -11.68 3.66
C ALA A 114 5.86 -12.60 3.84
#